data_AF-A0A8S3A7R1-F1
#
_entry.id   AF-A0A8S3A7R1-F1
#
_cell.length_a   1.000
_cell.length_b   1.000
_cell.length_c   1.000
_cell.angle_alpha   90.00
_cell.angle_beta   90.00
_cell.angle_gamma   90.00
#
_symmetry.space_group_name_H-M   'P 1'
#
loop_
_entity.id
_entity.type
_entity.pdbx_description
1 polymer ?
#
loop_
_entity_poly.entity_id
_entity_poly.type
_entity_poly.pdbx_seq_one_letter_code
_entity_poly.pdbx_strand_id
1 'polypeptide(L)' 'MVSLIELHSSTADKISYTCNACRQLCDVRYHCTVCEDYDLCSKCYTTIKHEHRMERSDDASEAKGNADTAVN' A
#
# COMPACT_ATOMS: atom_id res chain seq x y z
N MET A 1 10.83 -19.82 -36.15
CA MET A 1 9.80 -20.15 -35.14
C MET A 1 10.03 -19.22 -33.97
N VAL A 2 9.23 -18.17 -33.84
CA VAL A 2 9.33 -17.20 -32.74
C VAL A 2 8.06 -17.34 -31.91
N SER A 3 8.21 -17.92 -30.72
CA SER A 3 7.26 -18.06 -29.61
C SER A 3 8.00 -18.99 -28.65
N LEU A 4 8.51 -18.56 -27.51
CA LEU A 4 7.67 -18.28 -26.35
C LEU A 4 8.53 -17.54 -25.32
N ILE A 5 8.23 -16.27 -25.07
CA ILE A 5 8.65 -15.62 -23.83
C ILE A 5 7.37 -15.35 -23.05
N GLU A 6 6.65 -16.42 -22.68
CA GLU A 6 5.66 -16.33 -21.62
C GLU A 6 6.41 -16.37 -20.31
N LEU A 7 7.03 -15.24 -20.00
CA LEU A 7 7.36 -14.91 -18.64
C LEU A 7 6.01 -14.69 -17.96
N HIS A 8 5.48 -15.75 -17.36
CA HIS A 8 4.49 -15.59 -16.31
C HIS A 8 5.17 -14.75 -15.22
N SER A 9 5.02 -13.43 -15.32
CA SER A 9 5.28 -12.43 -14.29
C SER A 9 4.28 -12.61 -13.15
N SER A 10 4.04 -13.86 -12.74
CA SER A 10 3.21 -14.25 -11.60
C SER A 10 4.03 -14.26 -10.32
N THR A 11 5.17 -13.59 -10.29
CA THR A 11 5.65 -12.98 -9.06
C THR A 11 4.89 -11.67 -8.95
N ALA A 12 3.78 -11.71 -8.20
CA ALA A 12 3.40 -10.55 -7.40
C ALA A 12 4.63 -10.26 -6.53
N ASP A 13 5.58 -9.51 -7.09
CA ASP A 13 6.76 -9.04 -6.40
C ASP A 13 6.19 -8.14 -5.35
N LYS A 14 5.97 -8.70 -4.16
CA LYS A 14 5.21 -8.09 -3.09
C LYS A 14 5.98 -6.83 -2.72
N ILE A 15 5.59 -5.70 -3.33
CA ILE A 15 6.36 -4.46 -3.26
C ILE A 15 6.29 -4.03 -1.80
N SER A 16 7.36 -4.30 -1.08
CA SER A 16 7.43 -4.04 0.35
C SER A 16 7.94 -2.62 0.53
N TYR A 17 7.09 -1.77 1.10
CA TYR A 17 7.41 -0.36 1.28
C TYR A 17 8.10 -0.12 2.63
N THR A 18 8.97 0.88 2.69
CA THR A 18 9.62 1.29 3.95
C THR A 18 9.02 2.59 4.44
N CYS A 19 8.52 2.61 5.68
CA CYS A 19 8.00 3.84 6.28
C CYS A 19 9.14 4.82 6.56
N ASN A 20 9.02 6.09 6.13
CA ASN A 20 10.10 7.07 6.33
C ASN A 20 10.23 7.50 7.80
N ALA A 21 9.16 7.40 8.58
CA ALA A 21 9.16 7.77 10.00
C ALA A 21 9.77 6.71 10.92
N CYS A 22 9.39 5.44 10.77
CA CYS A 22 9.89 4.36 11.62
C CYS A 22 10.92 3.44 10.94
N ARG A 23 11.16 3.62 9.64
CA ARG A 23 12.07 2.81 8.81
C ARG A 23 11.81 1.31 8.92
N GLN A 24 10.54 0.95 9.03
CA GLN A 24 10.08 -0.44 9.06
C GLN A 24 9.38 -0.79 7.76
N LEU A 25 9.52 -2.04 7.34
CA LEU A 25 8.77 -2.62 6.23
C LEU A 25 7.28 -2.66 6.59
N CYS A 26 6.44 -2.17 5.69
CA CYS A 26 5.00 -2.19 5.84
C CYS A 26 4.30 -2.66 4.57
N ASP A 27 3.17 -3.30 4.79
CA ASP A 27 2.26 -3.77 3.75
C ASP A 27 1.41 -2.63 3.17
N VAL A 28 1.07 -1.66 4.03
CA VAL A 28 0.24 -0.50 3.67
C VAL A 28 1.10 0.76 3.66
N ARG A 29 1.14 1.41 2.49
CA ARG A 29 1.84 2.68 2.28
C ARG A 29 0.84 3.83 2.23
N TYR A 30 1.11 4.87 3.00
CA TYR A 30 0.43 6.17 2.92
C TYR A 30 1.40 7.17 2.32
N HIS A 31 1.19 7.51 1.04
CA HIS A 31 2.03 8.50 0.36
C HIS A 31 1.39 9.87 0.45
N CYS A 32 2.20 10.88 0.73
CA CYS A 32 1.77 12.26 0.69
C CYS A 32 1.85 12.78 -0.75
N THR A 33 0.74 13.25 -1.32
CA THR A 33 0.73 13.84 -2.67
C THR A 33 1.35 15.25 -2.71
N VAL A 34 1.60 15.84 -1.53
CA VAL A 34 2.13 17.20 -1.38
C VAL A 34 3.62 17.19 -1.06
N CYS A 35 4.09 16.25 -0.24
CA CYS A 35 5.49 16.13 0.15
C CYS A 35 6.22 15.18 -0.79
N GLU A 36 7.43 15.57 -1.21
CA GLU A 36 8.29 14.74 -2.02
C GLU A 36 8.84 13.56 -1.18
N ASP A 37 8.65 12.33 -1.67
CA ASP A 37 9.16 11.09 -1.04
C ASP A 37 8.74 10.89 0.43
N TYR A 38 7.50 11.25 0.79
CA TYR A 38 7.00 11.11 2.16
C TYR A 38 5.98 9.98 2.32
N ASP A 39 6.48 8.85 2.81
CA ASP A 39 5.71 7.63 3.02
C ASP A 39 5.59 7.26 4.48
N LEU A 40 4.36 6.96 4.91
CA LEU A 40 4.07 6.49 6.26
C LEU A 40 3.39 5.12 6.23
N CYS A 41 3.64 4.32 7.27
CA CYS A 41 2.80 3.16 7.56
C CYS A 41 1.52 3.60 8.28
N SER A 42 0.50 2.73 8.31
CA SER A 42 -0.77 2.97 9.02
C SER A 42 -0.59 3.44 10.49
N LYS A 43 0.40 2.89 11.20
CA LYS A 43 0.72 3.29 12.58
C LYS A 43 1.28 4.71 12.65
N CYS A 44 2.24 5.03 11.78
CA CYS A 44 2.85 6.36 11.76
C CYS A 44 1.87 7.42 11.25
N TYR A 45 1.00 7.08 10.31
CA TYR A 45 -0.06 7.97 9.84
C TYR A 45 -0.95 8.48 10.98
N THR A 46 -1.42 7.55 11.83
CA THR A 46 -2.28 7.88 12.98
C THR A 46 -1.53 8.56 14.14
N THR A 47 -0.23 8.27 14.29
CA THR A 47 0.61 8.83 15.36
C THR A 47 1.10 10.24 15.02
N ILE A 48 1.61 10.43 13.81
CA ILE A 48 2.20 11.70 13.35
C ILE A 48 1.10 12.71 13.02
N LYS A 49 -0.08 12.23 12.56
CA LYS A 49 -1.18 13.07 12.06
C LYS A 49 -0.67 14.16 11.12
N HIS A 50 -0.05 13.73 10.04
CA HIS A 50 0.44 14.64 9.01
C HIS A 50 -0.72 15.48 8.45
N GLU A 51 -0.50 16.79 8.30
CA GLU A 51 -1.54 17.77 7.95
C GLU A 51 -1.98 17.73 6.48
N HIS A 52 -1.20 17.09 5.60
CA HIS A 52 -1.57 16.90 4.21
C HIS A 52 -2.40 15.64 3.97
N ARG A 53 -3.17 15.68 2.88
CA ARG A 53 -3.94 14.54 2.39
C ARG A 53 -2.97 13.47 1.86
N MET A 54 -3.04 12.28 2.44
CA MET A 54 -2.27 11.11 2.02
C MET A 54 -3.17 10.11 1.30
N GLU A 55 -2.62 9.42 0.32
CA GLU A 55 -3.28 8.34 -0.42
C GLU A 55 -2.75 6.99 0.06
N ARG A 56 -3.68 6.06 0.31
CA ARG A 56 -3.36 4.70 0.75
C ARG A 56 -3.17 3.79 -0.45
N SER A 57 -2.08 3.07 -0.47
CA SER A 57 -1.81 2.01 -1.44
C SER A 57 -1.68 0.70 -0.67
N ASP A 58 -2.72 -0.12 -0.75
CA ASP A 58 -2.75 -1.48 -0.21
C ASP A 58 -2.52 -2.44 -1.39
N ASP A 59 -1.25 -2.77 -1.69
CA ASP A 59 -0.92 -3.77 -2.73
C ASP A 59 -1.04 -5.21 -2.20
N ALA A 60 -1.94 -5.41 -1.23
CA ALA A 60 -2.27 -6.72 -0.73
C ALA A 60 -3.33 -7.34 -1.64
N SER A 61 -2.90 -8.32 -2.43
CA SER A 61 -3.76 -9.28 -3.13
C SER A 61 -4.97 -9.69 -2.25
N GLU A 62 -6.14 -9.18 -2.65
CA GLU A 62 -7.52 -9.52 -2.27
C GLU A 62 -8.01 -9.56 -0.80
N ALA A 63 -9.12 -8.83 -0.64
CA ALA A 63 -10.27 -9.09 0.23
C ALA A 63 -10.18 -8.81 1.74
N LYS A 64 -10.53 -7.58 2.12
CA LYS A 64 -11.44 -7.38 3.26
C LYS A 64 -12.78 -6.83 2.77
N GLY A 65 -13.81 -7.62 3.04
CA GLY A 65 -15.17 -7.47 2.58
C GLY A 65 -15.85 -6.18 3.02
N ASN A 66 -16.83 -5.81 2.21
CA ASN A 66 -17.83 -4.85 2.62
C ASN A 66 -18.63 -5.49 3.77
N ALA A 67 -18.54 -4.88 4.94
CA ALA A 67 -19.53 -5.08 5.99
C ALA A 67 -20.54 -3.94 5.86
N ASP A 68 -21.43 -4.01 4.87
CA ASP A 68 -22.70 -3.29 4.93
C ASP A 68 -23.74 -4.22 5.57
N THR A 69 -23.82 -4.07 6.89
CA THR A 69 -25.05 -3.98 7.68
C THR A 69 -26.24 -4.82 7.23
N ALA A 70 -26.53 -5.86 8.02
CA ALA A 70 -27.89 -6.33 8.20
C ALA A 70 -28.79 -5.16 8.63
N VAL A 71 -29.73 -4.77 7.76
CA VAL A 71 -30.96 -4.13 8.20
C VAL A 71 -32.14 -4.69 7.40
N ASN A 72 -32.93 -5.45 8.15
CA ASN A 72 -34.27 -6.00 7.89
C ASN A 72 -34.40 -7.19 6.95
#